data_AF-A0A952IBX0-F1
#
_entry.id   AF-A0A952IBX0-F1
#
_cell.length_a   1.000
_cell.length_b   1.000
_cell.length_c   1.000
_cell.angle_alpha   90.00
_cell.angle_beta   90.00
_cell.angle_gamma   90.00
#
_symmetry.space_group_name_H-M   'P 1'
#
loop_
_entity.id
_entity.type
_entity.pdbx_description
1 polymer ?
#
loop_
_entity_poly.entity_id
_entity_poly.type
_entity_poly.pdbx_seq_one_letter_code
_entity_poly.pdbx_strand_id
1 'polypeptide(L)'
;MDRSWMLNPKAIRAAKECIQIVKRELGIKLTLSHPEFMGMLHEYVDLTDSSELGLAYSKLLAMAGVGNVVQSLKPRKSGNVALEVAALPFEEKEPKPHAKVVGADFHKGDYIEFRGKRYQKYRNGKKFRGVYRGQPHYL
;
A
#
# COMPACT_ATOMS: atom_id res chain seq x y z
N MET A 1 -2.22 1.56 -20.53
CA MET A 1 -2.34 0.16 -20.07
C MET A 1 -2.93 -0.66 -21.19
N ASP A 2 -2.17 -1.62 -21.72
CA ASP A 2 -2.59 -2.45 -22.83
C ASP A 2 -3.77 -3.35 -22.44
N ARG A 3 -4.80 -3.40 -23.29
CA ARG A 3 -5.97 -4.29 -23.14
C ARG A 3 -5.62 -5.76 -23.43
N SER A 4 -4.34 -6.13 -23.38
CA SER A 4 -3.82 -7.47 -23.64
C SER A 4 -4.52 -8.55 -22.79
N TRP A 5 -4.97 -8.19 -21.59
CA TRP A 5 -5.75 -9.08 -20.73
C TRP A 5 -7.17 -9.34 -21.24
N MET A 6 -7.77 -8.41 -21.99
CA MET A 6 -9.10 -8.58 -22.58
C MET A 6 -9.11 -9.54 -23.77
N LEU A 7 -7.94 -9.93 -24.30
CA LEU A 7 -7.83 -10.95 -25.35
C LEU A 7 -7.91 -12.38 -24.80
N ASN A 8 -7.66 -12.57 -23.49
CA ASN A 8 -7.72 -13.88 -22.86
C ASN A 8 -9.11 -14.14 -22.26
N PRO A 9 -9.89 -15.11 -22.79
CA PRO A 9 -11.23 -15.40 -22.28
C PRO A 9 -11.23 -15.86 -20.81
N LYS A 10 -10.13 -16.42 -20.31
CA LYS A 10 -9.98 -16.80 -18.89
C LYS A 10 -9.86 -15.56 -17.99
N ALA A 11 -9.13 -14.53 -18.43
CA ALA A 11 -9.01 -13.28 -17.71
C ALA A 11 -10.35 -12.51 -17.67
N ILE A 12 -11.12 -12.54 -18.77
CA ILE A 12 -12.48 -11.96 -18.80
C ILE A 12 -13.40 -12.63 -17.77
N ARG A 13 -13.31 -13.96 -17.60
CA ARG A 13 -14.10 -14.68 -16.57
C ARG A 13 -13.73 -14.21 -15.17
N ALA A 14 -12.44 -14.15 -14.85
CA ALA A 14 -11.97 -13.62 -13.56
C ALA A 14 -12.38 -12.16 -13.33
N ALA A 15 -12.40 -11.33 -14.38
CA ALA A 15 -12.85 -9.94 -14.29
C ALA A 15 -14.34 -9.85 -13.98
N LYS A 16 -15.17 -10.71 -14.58
CA LYS A 16 -16.59 -10.79 -14.28
C LYS A 16 -16.85 -11.24 -12.85
N GLU A 17 -16.08 -12.19 -12.33
CA GLU A 17 -16.13 -12.58 -10.91
C GLU A 17 -15.82 -11.38 -10.01
N CYS A 18 -14.75 -10.64 -10.30
CA CYS A 18 -14.40 -9.41 -9.57
C CYS A 18 -15.53 -8.38 -9.58
N ILE A 19 -16.17 -8.14 -10.73
CA ILE A 19 -17.30 -7.21 -10.86
C ILE A 19 -18.50 -7.66 -10.01
N GLN A 20 -18.77 -8.96 -9.96
CA GLN A 20 -19.87 -9.49 -9.15
C GLN A 20 -19.61 -9.31 -7.65
N ILE A 21 -18.38 -9.53 -7.18
CA ILE A 21 -17.99 -9.31 -5.79
C ILE A 21 -18.09 -7.82 -5.45
N VAL A 22 -17.52 -6.93 -6.26
CA VAL A 22 -17.64 -5.46 -6.08
C VAL A 22 -19.10 -5.02 -6.05
N LYS A 23 -19.95 -5.57 -6.92
CA LYS A 23 -21.39 -5.25 -6.92
C LYS A 23 -22.08 -5.72 -5.64
N ARG A 24 -21.68 -6.87 -5.08
CA ARG A 24 -22.23 -7.40 -3.83
C ARG A 24 -21.81 -6.57 -2.63
N GLU A 25 -20.53 -6.22 -2.56
CA GLU A 25 -19.92 -5.52 -1.41
C GLU A 25 -20.22 -4.01 -1.40
N LEU A 26 -20.04 -3.35 -2.54
CA LEU A 26 -20.14 -1.88 -2.66
C LEU A 26 -21.46 -1.42 -3.28
N GLY A 27 -22.24 -2.33 -3.88
CA GLY A 27 -23.45 -1.97 -4.64
C GLY A 27 -23.17 -1.26 -5.97
N ILE A 28 -21.90 -1.18 -6.39
CA ILE A 28 -21.47 -0.42 -7.57
C ILE A 28 -21.36 -1.34 -8.79
N LYS A 29 -21.90 -0.89 -9.93
CA LYS A 29 -21.76 -1.60 -11.21
C LYS A 29 -20.50 -1.14 -11.95
N LEU A 30 -19.41 -1.89 -11.79
CA LEU A 30 -18.17 -1.64 -12.52
C LEU A 30 -18.26 -2.18 -13.96
N THR A 31 -17.76 -1.42 -14.94
CA THR A 31 -17.79 -1.80 -16.36
C THR A 31 -16.42 -2.26 -16.86
N LEU A 32 -16.40 -3.38 -17.60
CA LEU A 32 -15.20 -4.03 -18.11
C LEU A 32 -14.49 -3.21 -19.20
N SER A 33 -15.22 -2.29 -19.85
CA SER A 33 -14.70 -1.42 -20.93
C SER A 33 -13.98 -0.18 -20.43
N HIS A 34 -13.97 0.08 -19.11
CA HIS A 34 -13.36 1.28 -18.57
C HIS A 34 -11.83 1.18 -18.62
N PRO A 35 -11.11 2.18 -19.16
CA PRO A 35 -9.65 2.16 -19.23
C PRO A 35 -8.99 2.10 -17.84
N GLU A 36 -9.66 2.60 -16.81
CA GLU A 36 -9.22 2.53 -15.41
C GLU A 36 -9.82 1.36 -14.62
N PHE A 37 -10.41 0.36 -15.28
CA PHE A 37 -11.02 -0.79 -14.60
C PHE A 37 -10.07 -1.43 -13.57
N MET A 38 -8.81 -1.66 -13.95
CA MET A 38 -7.80 -2.27 -13.07
C MET A 38 -7.41 -1.38 -11.89
N GLY A 39 -7.35 -0.06 -12.10
CA GLY A 39 -7.03 0.92 -11.05
C GLY A 39 -8.16 1.02 -10.04
N MET A 40 -9.39 1.20 -10.51
CA MET A 40 -10.57 1.22 -9.63
C MET A 40 -10.73 -0.09 -8.87
N LEU A 41 -10.51 -1.23 -9.53
CA LEU A 41 -10.60 -2.53 -8.89
C LEU A 41 -9.56 -2.68 -7.77
N HIS A 42 -8.33 -2.20 -7.98
CA HIS A 42 -7.30 -2.16 -6.94
C HIS A 42 -7.70 -1.27 -5.76
N GLU A 43 -8.23 -0.07 -6.02
CA GLU A 43 -8.72 0.83 -4.98
C GLU A 43 -9.88 0.20 -4.18
N TYR A 44 -10.77 -0.55 -4.84
CA TYR A 44 -11.86 -1.25 -4.16
C TYR A 44 -11.39 -2.43 -3.32
N VAL A 45 -10.38 -3.17 -3.78
CA VAL A 45 -9.72 -4.21 -2.98
C VAL A 45 -9.14 -3.58 -1.72
N ASP A 46 -8.39 -2.48 -1.85
CA ASP A 46 -7.76 -1.77 -0.73
C ASP A 46 -8.79 -1.10 0.21
N LEU A 47 -9.98 -0.75 -0.30
CA LEU A 47 -11.05 -0.13 0.47
C LEU A 47 -11.87 -1.17 1.27
N THR A 48 -12.16 -2.30 0.65
CA THR A 48 -13.02 -3.35 1.23
C THR A 48 -12.23 -4.35 2.07
N ASP A 49 -10.91 -4.47 1.87
CA ASP A 49 -10.04 -5.49 2.49
C ASP A 49 -10.62 -6.92 2.37
N SER A 50 -11.47 -7.16 1.37
CA SER A 50 -12.17 -8.43 1.19
C SER A 50 -11.20 -9.47 0.61
N SER A 51 -11.00 -10.56 1.36
CA SER A 51 -10.19 -11.69 0.94
C SER A 51 -10.65 -12.28 -0.40
N GLU A 52 -11.97 -12.37 -0.62
CA GLU A 52 -12.52 -12.91 -1.87
C GLU A 52 -12.17 -12.03 -3.07
N LEU A 53 -12.31 -10.71 -2.91
CA LEU A 53 -12.01 -9.76 -3.98
C LEU A 53 -10.51 -9.72 -4.28
N GLY A 54 -9.66 -9.75 -3.25
CA GLY A 54 -8.20 -9.78 -3.40
C GLY A 54 -7.70 -11.05 -4.11
N LEU A 55 -8.28 -12.21 -3.80
CA LEU A 55 -7.95 -13.48 -4.48
C LEU A 55 -8.38 -13.49 -5.95
N ALA A 56 -9.58 -12.98 -6.24
CA ALA A 56 -10.06 -12.86 -7.61
C ALA A 56 -9.21 -11.85 -8.41
N TYR A 57 -8.82 -10.74 -7.78
CA TYR A 57 -7.97 -9.71 -8.38
C TYR A 57 -6.55 -10.22 -8.68
N SER A 58 -5.91 -10.91 -7.74
CA SER A 58 -4.57 -11.48 -7.94
C SER A 58 -4.57 -12.54 -9.05
N LYS A 59 -5.62 -13.38 -9.09
CA LYS A 59 -5.85 -14.37 -10.15
C LYS A 59 -6.03 -13.71 -11.52
N LEU A 60 -6.75 -12.58 -11.59
CA LEU A 60 -6.89 -11.79 -12.81
C LEU A 60 -5.53 -11.23 -13.23
N LEU A 61 -4.78 -10.64 -12.30
CA LEU A 61 -3.47 -10.04 -12.56
C LEU A 61 -2.46 -11.07 -13.10
N ALA A 62 -2.48 -12.29 -12.56
CA ALA A 62 -1.68 -13.41 -13.06
C ALA A 62 -2.05 -13.77 -14.51
N MET A 63 -3.34 -13.78 -14.84
CA MET A 63 -3.83 -14.09 -16.21
C MET A 63 -3.69 -12.93 -17.20
N ALA A 64 -3.63 -11.69 -16.70
CA ALA A 64 -3.48 -10.47 -17.48
C ALA A 64 -2.05 -10.27 -18.00
N GLY A 65 -1.09 -11.09 -17.56
CA GLY A 65 0.31 -11.00 -17.95
C GLY A 65 1.06 -10.01 -17.06
N VAL A 66 1.81 -10.56 -16.11
CA VAL A 66 2.59 -9.85 -15.08
C VAL A 66 3.74 -8.99 -15.65
N GLY A 67 3.94 -8.98 -16.97
CA GLY A 67 5.00 -8.21 -17.66
C GLY A 67 4.70 -6.72 -17.87
N ASN A 68 3.46 -6.33 -18.19
CA ASN A 68 3.12 -4.93 -18.51
C ASN A 68 2.44 -4.17 -17.36
N VAL A 69 1.73 -4.85 -16.45
CA VAL A 69 0.96 -4.17 -15.40
C VAL A 69 1.85 -3.71 -14.22
N VAL A 70 2.90 -4.45 -13.89
CA VAL A 70 3.84 -4.09 -12.82
C VAL A 70 4.67 -2.85 -13.19
N GLN A 71 4.94 -2.61 -14.47
CA GLN A 71 5.66 -1.42 -14.92
C GLN A 71 4.84 -0.11 -14.87
N SER A 72 3.51 -0.20 -14.85
CA SER A 72 2.61 0.96 -14.76
C SER A 72 2.19 1.31 -13.33
N LEU A 73 2.43 0.41 -12.36
CA LEU A 73 2.38 0.74 -10.94
C LEU A 73 3.71 1.40 -10.57
N LYS A 74 3.87 2.67 -10.94
CA LYS A 74 4.97 3.51 -10.48
C LYS A 74 4.99 3.41 -8.95
N PRO A 75 6.02 2.82 -8.31
CA PRO A 75 6.15 2.90 -6.87
C PRO A 75 6.34 4.38 -6.53
N ARG A 76 5.33 5.01 -5.94
CA ARG A 76 5.45 6.39 -5.46
C ARG A 76 6.29 6.36 -4.17
N LYS A 77 7.61 6.43 -4.39
CA LYS A 77 8.73 6.69 -3.45
C LYS A 77 8.93 5.70 -2.30
N SER A 78 10.10 5.07 -2.29
CA SER A 78 11.03 4.90 -1.15
C SER A 78 12.31 4.28 -1.75
N GLY A 79 13.44 4.98 -1.84
CA GLY A 79 14.25 5.32 -0.68
C GLY A 79 15.07 4.09 -0.29
N ASN A 80 16.27 4.00 -0.86
CA ASN A 80 17.37 3.06 -0.61
C ASN A 80 17.16 2.04 0.53
N VAL A 81 17.03 0.76 0.17
CA VAL A 81 17.51 -0.32 1.02
C VAL A 81 18.50 -1.10 0.18
N ALA A 82 19.78 -0.77 0.38
CA ALA A 82 20.89 -1.56 -0.10
C ALA A 82 20.81 -2.93 0.57
N LEU A 83 20.83 -3.95 -0.28
CA LEU A 83 20.85 -5.35 0.08
C LEU A 83 22.15 -5.64 0.85
N GLU A 84 22.01 -6.13 2.08
CA GLU A 84 23.06 -6.84 2.82
C GLU A 84 23.63 -7.97 1.96
N VAL A 85 24.97 -8.04 1.83
CA VAL A 85 25.77 -9.20 2.28
C VAL A 85 27.23 -8.72 2.46
N ALA A 86 27.78 -8.84 3.66
CA ALA A 86 29.06 -9.50 3.93
C ALA A 86 29.57 -9.16 5.33
N ALA A 87 29.91 -10.22 6.06
CA ALA A 87 30.56 -10.27 7.35
C ALA A 87 31.71 -9.26 7.53
N LEU A 88 31.91 -8.79 8.77
CA LEU A 88 33.16 -8.93 9.53
C LEU A 88 32.96 -8.46 11.00
N PRO A 89 33.74 -9.00 11.96
CA PRO A 89 33.50 -8.83 13.39
C PRO A 89 34.30 -7.67 14.01
N PHE A 90 33.79 -7.19 15.15
CA PHE A 90 34.54 -6.58 16.27
C PHE A 90 35.33 -5.28 15.99
N GLU A 91 34.87 -4.15 16.55
CA GLU A 91 35.72 -3.34 17.42
C GLU A 91 34.90 -2.31 18.23
N GLU A 92 35.13 -2.39 19.53
CA GLU A 92 34.69 -1.50 20.59
C GLU A 92 35.39 -0.14 20.45
N LYS A 93 34.63 0.96 20.31
CA LYS A 93 35.14 2.30 20.62
C LYS A 93 34.06 3.22 21.14
N GLU A 94 34.24 3.53 22.41
CA GLU A 94 33.53 4.46 23.27
C GLU A 94 33.65 5.95 22.83
N PRO A 95 32.88 6.86 23.49
CA PRO A 95 32.16 7.97 22.87
C PRO A 95 32.86 9.33 22.97
N LYS A 96 32.37 10.35 22.23
CA LYS A 96 32.49 11.79 22.55
C LYS A 96 31.68 12.68 21.56
N PRO A 97 31.41 13.97 21.88
CA PRO A 97 30.03 14.43 22.04
C PRO A 97 29.70 15.75 21.29
N HIS A 98 28.46 16.21 21.46
CA HIS A 98 27.96 17.58 21.18
C HIS A 98 27.84 18.04 19.71
N ALA A 99 26.59 18.04 19.23
CA ALA A 99 26.03 19.24 18.63
C ALA A 99 24.60 19.42 19.14
N LYS A 100 24.43 20.36 20.07
CA LYS A 100 23.15 20.82 20.61
C LYS A 100 22.36 21.49 19.48
N VAL A 101 21.18 20.97 19.17
CA VAL A 101 20.08 21.79 18.67
C VAL A 101 19.01 21.78 19.75
N VAL A 102 18.86 22.94 20.36
CA VAL A 102 17.90 23.25 21.41
C VAL A 102 16.51 23.32 20.78
N GLY A 103 15.53 22.68 21.42
CA GLY A 103 14.12 23.01 21.24
C GLY A 103 13.21 21.84 20.91
N ALA A 104 12.89 21.04 21.92
CA ALA A 104 11.53 20.63 22.31
C ALA A 104 11.53 19.20 22.84
N ASP A 105 11.29 19.08 24.15
CA ASP A 105 10.84 17.90 24.82
C ASP A 105 9.74 17.17 24.03
N PHE A 106 10.07 16.06 23.38
CA PHE A 106 9.08 15.12 22.89
C PHE A 106 9.38 13.74 23.44
N HIS A 107 8.50 13.32 24.34
CA HIS A 107 8.54 12.09 25.10
C HIS A 107 8.94 10.87 24.27
N LYS A 108 9.96 10.20 24.80
CA LYS A 108 10.45 8.88 24.42
C LYS A 108 9.33 7.85 24.61
N GLY A 109 8.56 7.55 23.55
CA GLY A 109 7.70 6.35 23.53
C GLY A 109 6.30 6.45 22.91
N ASP A 110 5.84 7.63 22.50
CA ASP A 110 4.43 7.80 22.10
C ASP A 110 4.19 7.52 20.59
N TYR A 111 4.39 6.26 20.18
CA TYR A 111 3.99 5.77 18.86
C TYR A 111 2.79 4.83 18.98
N ILE A 112 1.77 5.03 18.15
CA ILE A 112 0.63 4.13 17.99
C ILE A 112 0.80 3.33 16.71
N GLU A 113 0.58 2.03 16.79
CA GLU A 113 0.49 1.18 15.61
C GLU A 113 -0.96 1.15 15.12
N PHE A 114 -1.16 1.57 13.87
CA PHE A 114 -2.46 1.59 13.23
C PHE A 114 -2.33 0.97 11.85
N ARG A 115 -3.04 -0.15 11.61
CA ARG A 115 -2.97 -0.93 10.36
C ARG A 115 -1.53 -1.31 9.95
N GLY A 116 -0.74 -1.79 10.92
CA GLY A 116 0.65 -2.23 10.72
C GLY A 116 1.66 -1.11 10.42
N LYS A 117 1.23 0.16 10.54
CA LYS A 117 2.10 1.34 10.37
C LYS A 117 2.20 2.09 11.69
N ARG A 118 3.39 2.57 12.01
CA ARG A 118 3.66 3.32 13.26
C ARG A 118 3.45 4.81 13.00
N TYR A 119 2.57 5.41 13.79
CA TYR A 119 2.26 6.84 13.77
C TYR A 119 2.63 7.47 15.11
N GLN A 120 2.99 8.75 15.10
CA GLN A 120 3.16 9.50 16.34
C GLN A 120 1.78 9.64 16.99
N LYS A 121 1.68 9.43 18.30
CA LYS A 121 0.42 9.59 19.05
C LYS A 121 0.02 11.05 19.17
N TYR A 122 0.98 11.96 19.19
CA TYR A 122 0.75 13.39 19.22
C TYR A 122 1.60 14.10 18.17
N ARG A 123 0.99 15.03 17.45
CA ARG A 123 1.68 15.92 16.52
C ARG A 123 1.09 17.31 16.64
N ASN A 124 1.92 18.30 16.94
CA ASN A 124 1.51 19.71 17.11
C ASN A 124 0.37 19.91 18.14
N GLY A 125 0.44 19.23 19.28
CA GLY A 125 -0.58 19.30 20.33
C GLY A 125 -1.90 18.56 20.02
N LYS A 126 -1.98 17.91 18.85
CA LYS A 126 -3.16 17.16 18.41
C LYS A 126 -2.93 15.66 18.53
N LYS A 127 -3.93 14.91 19.02
CA LYS A 127 -3.85 13.46 19.21
C LYS A 127 -4.19 12.72 17.92
N PHE A 128 -3.47 11.64 17.65
CA PHE A 128 -3.74 10.75 16.53
C PHE A 128 -5.14 10.14 16.69
N ARG A 129 -6.02 10.40 15.72
CA ARG A 129 -7.38 9.82 15.67
C ARG A 129 -7.47 8.64 14.70
N GLY A 130 -6.59 8.59 13.71
CA GLY A 130 -6.59 7.54 12.70
C GLY A 130 -5.98 8.03 11.39
N VAL A 131 -6.19 7.26 10.33
CA VAL A 131 -5.70 7.57 8.98
C VAL A 131 -6.90 7.84 8.09
N TYR A 132 -6.94 9.02 7.46
CA TYR A 132 -7.95 9.38 6.47
C TYR A 132 -7.29 9.52 5.09
N ARG A 133 -7.74 8.73 4.11
CA ARG A 133 -7.18 8.71 2.75
C ARG A 133 -5.65 8.51 2.72
N GLY A 134 -5.14 7.63 3.58
CA GLY A 134 -3.71 7.34 3.69
C GLY A 134 -2.87 8.40 4.41
N GLN A 135 -3.47 9.51 4.86
CA GLN A 135 -2.79 10.54 5.64
C GLN A 135 -3.17 10.45 7.13
N PRO A 136 -2.21 10.55 8.05
CA PRO A 136 -2.48 10.52 9.48
C PRO A 136 -3.24 11.78 9.89
N HIS A 137 -4.38 11.59 10.54
CA HIS A 137 -5.26 12.65 10.98
C HIS A 137 -5.12 12.85 12.50
N TYR A 138 -4.84 14.09 12.89
CA TYR A 138 -4.63 14.49 14.28
C TYR A 138 -5.65 15.57 14.67
N LEU A 139 -6.31 15.41 15.82
CA LEU A 139 -7.28 16.36 16.37
C LEU A 139 -6.83 16.97 17.69
#